data_AF-A0A9X4KLH1-F1
#
_entry.id   AF-A0A9X4KLH1-F1
#
_cell.length_a   1.000
_cell.length_b   1.000
_cell.length_c   1.000
_cell.angle_alpha   90.00
_cell.angle_beta   90.00
_cell.angle_gamma   90.00
#
_symmetry.space_group_name_H-M   'P 1'
#
loop_
_entity.id
_entity.type
_entity.pdbx_description
1 polymer ?
#
loop_
_entity_poly.entity_id
_entity_poly.type
_entity_poly.pdbx_seq_one_letter_code
_entity_poly.pdbx_strand_id
1 'polypeptide(L)'
;MGQASLGEAPILEATVSGPLQIEPTQSIYYWYGIHLAEMLFALLGPDCLTVRAERCDEFDRIVGEWADGRTGTAICKRPEAGYIYEAEVRIGDEAMALALDPDFKDHYARLIADAASFFDTGIAPVPVEETLAIVRFLDAAEISLNAGGRAGVA
;
A
#
# COMPACT_ATOMS: atom_id res chain seq x y z
N MET A 1 -11.45 21.17 -8.83
CA MET A 1 -11.43 20.07 -9.83
C MET A 1 -12.12 18.88 -9.15
N GLY A 2 -13.14 18.30 -9.80
CA GLY A 2 -14.20 17.53 -9.14
C GLY A 2 -13.71 16.33 -8.33
N GLN A 3 -14.27 16.17 -7.13
CA GLN A 3 -14.21 14.91 -6.39
C GLN A 3 -15.00 13.87 -7.19
N ALA A 4 -14.31 12.94 -7.84
CA ALA A 4 -14.94 11.72 -8.31
C ALA A 4 -15.31 10.92 -7.06
N SER A 5 -16.60 10.96 -6.71
CA SER A 5 -17.19 9.96 -5.83
C SER A 5 -16.96 8.60 -6.47
N LEU A 6 -16.10 7.78 -5.87
CA LEU A 6 -16.11 6.33 -6.11
C LEU A 6 -17.56 5.89 -5.89
N GLY A 7 -18.19 5.32 -6.92
CA GLY A 7 -19.54 4.77 -6.79
C GLY A 7 -19.55 3.69 -5.70
N GLU A 8 -20.73 3.38 -5.15
CA GLU A 8 -20.94 2.41 -4.06
C GLU A 8 -20.47 0.96 -4.36
N ALA A 9 -19.90 0.71 -5.54
CA ALA A 9 -19.38 -0.60 -5.91
C ALA A 9 -18.02 -0.86 -5.21
N PRO A 10 -17.84 -2.02 -4.57
CA PRO A 10 -16.60 -2.34 -3.86
C PRO A 10 -15.43 -2.50 -4.84
N ILE A 11 -14.24 -2.08 -4.40
CA ILE A 11 -12.98 -2.42 -5.08
C ILE A 11 -12.81 -3.93 -4.99
N LEU A 12 -12.57 -4.59 -6.11
CA LEU A 12 -12.42 -6.04 -6.20
C LEU A 12 -10.95 -6.48 -6.28
N GLU A 13 -10.10 -5.60 -6.79
CA GLU A 13 -8.64 -5.79 -6.90
C GLU A 13 -7.95 -4.43 -6.89
N ALA A 14 -6.76 -4.37 -6.28
CA ALA A 14 -5.90 -3.20 -6.34
C ALA A 14 -4.47 -3.59 -6.67
N THR A 15 -3.85 -2.89 -7.62
CA THR A 15 -2.42 -2.94 -7.89
C THR A 15 -1.84 -1.56 -7.64
N VAL A 16 -0.83 -1.47 -6.79
CA VAL A 16 -0.10 -0.23 -6.53
C VAL A 16 1.34 -0.40 -6.99
N SER A 17 1.97 0.69 -7.42
CA SER A 17 3.38 0.65 -7.80
C SER A 17 4.11 1.89 -7.35
N GLY A 18 5.40 1.73 -7.07
CA GLY A 18 6.27 2.81 -6.65
C GLY A 18 7.67 2.32 -6.31
N PRO A 19 8.57 3.23 -5.89
CA PRO A 19 9.96 2.92 -5.67
C PRO A 19 10.17 2.01 -4.46
N LEU A 20 11.25 1.23 -4.50
CA LEU A 20 11.80 0.45 -3.41
C LEU A 20 13.26 0.81 -3.22
N GLN A 21 13.51 1.90 -2.51
CA GLN A 21 14.84 2.17 -1.98
C GLN A 21 15.02 1.39 -0.67
N ILE A 22 16.06 0.57 -0.62
CA ILE A 22 16.42 -0.22 0.56
C ILE A 22 17.39 0.62 1.40
N GLU A 23 17.00 0.90 2.64
CA GLU A 23 17.86 1.52 3.64
C GLU A 23 18.56 0.42 4.45
N PRO A 24 19.91 0.32 4.45
CA PRO A 24 20.63 -0.79 5.09
C PRO A 24 20.34 -0.99 6.58
N THR A 25 19.86 0.04 7.27
CA THR A 25 19.53 -0.02 8.69
C THR A 25 18.10 -0.50 8.98
N GLN A 26 17.29 -0.72 7.95
CA GLN A 26 15.89 -1.10 8.04
C GLN A 26 15.63 -2.45 7.36
N SER A 27 14.55 -3.12 7.75
CA SER A 27 13.99 -4.26 7.01
C SER A 27 13.58 -3.84 5.59
N ILE A 28 13.60 -4.78 4.64
CA ILE A 28 13.62 -4.51 3.19
C ILE A 28 12.49 -3.57 2.77
N TYR A 29 11.29 -3.83 3.28
CA TYR A 29 10.08 -3.13 2.86
C TYR A 29 9.69 -1.96 3.78
N TYR A 30 10.37 -1.73 4.89
CA TYR A 30 9.96 -0.72 5.88
C TYR A 30 10.31 0.72 5.48
N TRP A 31 11.27 0.93 4.58
CA TRP A 31 11.69 2.27 4.17
C TRP A 31 10.75 2.86 3.10
N TYR A 32 10.74 2.31 1.89
CA TYR A 32 9.84 2.76 0.81
C TYR A 32 8.71 1.79 0.49
N GLY A 33 8.87 0.50 0.79
CA GLY A 33 7.79 -0.49 0.59
C GLY A 33 6.55 -0.21 1.44
N ILE A 34 6.72 0.47 2.58
CA ILE A 34 5.64 0.86 3.49
C ILE A 34 4.61 1.75 2.80
N HIS A 35 5.03 2.65 1.90
CA HIS A 35 4.09 3.49 1.16
C HIS A 35 3.15 2.68 0.27
N LEU A 36 3.66 1.61 -0.35
CA LEU A 36 2.84 0.72 -1.17
C LEU A 36 1.91 -0.13 -0.30
N ALA A 37 2.35 -0.55 0.87
CA ALA A 37 1.47 -1.19 1.83
C ALA A 37 0.36 -0.22 2.28
N GLU A 38 0.69 0.98 2.74
CA GLU A 38 -0.29 2.01 3.13
C GLU A 38 -1.33 2.27 2.03
N MET A 39 -0.90 2.36 0.76
CA MET A 39 -1.82 2.51 -0.37
C MET A 39 -2.77 1.31 -0.52
N LEU A 40 -2.28 0.06 -0.40
CA LEU A 40 -3.14 -1.12 -0.45
C LEU A 40 -4.14 -1.14 0.71
N PHE A 41 -3.70 -0.82 1.92
CA PHE A 41 -4.55 -0.83 3.11
C PHE A 41 -5.59 0.30 3.09
N ALA A 42 -5.26 1.47 2.56
CA ALA A 42 -6.23 2.54 2.31
C ALA A 42 -7.31 2.13 1.29
N LEU A 43 -6.98 1.28 0.31
CA LEU A 43 -7.91 0.81 -0.72
C LEU A 43 -8.73 -0.42 -0.29
N LEU A 44 -8.11 -1.34 0.46
CA LEU A 44 -8.65 -2.67 0.72
C LEU A 44 -9.00 -2.91 2.21
N GLY A 45 -8.55 -2.06 3.12
CA GLY A 45 -8.76 -2.22 4.56
C GLY A 45 -7.78 -3.21 5.21
N PRO A 46 -7.96 -3.51 6.51
CA PRO A 46 -6.96 -4.20 7.33
C PRO A 46 -6.94 -5.73 7.23
N ASP A 47 -7.97 -6.34 6.65
CA ASP A 47 -8.22 -7.79 6.76
C ASP A 47 -7.43 -8.65 5.74
N CYS A 48 -6.14 -8.34 5.55
CA CYS A 48 -5.23 -9.17 4.75
C CYS A 48 -4.92 -10.47 5.51
N LEU A 49 -5.09 -11.63 4.87
CA LEU A 49 -4.89 -12.94 5.47
C LEU A 49 -3.55 -13.58 5.11
N THR A 50 -3.17 -13.47 3.85
CA THR A 50 -1.94 -14.10 3.36
C THR A 50 -1.15 -13.16 2.48
N VAL A 51 0.17 -13.31 2.52
CA VAL A 51 1.09 -12.48 1.75
C VAL A 51 2.14 -13.36 1.11
N ARG A 52 2.42 -13.10 -0.17
CA ARG A 52 3.48 -13.74 -0.93
C ARG A 52 4.35 -12.70 -1.60
N ALA A 53 5.66 -12.78 -1.40
CA ALA A 53 6.61 -11.88 -2.03
C ALA A 53 7.57 -12.65 -2.96
N GLU A 54 7.93 -12.02 -4.07
CA GLU A 54 8.94 -12.49 -4.98
C GLU A 54 9.85 -11.34 -5.42
N ARG A 55 11.12 -11.66 -5.66
CA ARG A 55 12.10 -10.72 -6.22
C ARG A 55 12.27 -10.99 -7.70
N CYS A 56 12.06 -9.95 -8.49
CA CYS A 56 12.39 -9.90 -9.91
C CYS A 56 13.57 -8.94 -10.12
N ASP A 57 14.07 -8.87 -11.36
CA ASP A 57 15.22 -8.01 -11.69
C ASP A 57 14.86 -6.53 -11.47
N GLU A 58 13.71 -6.09 -12.00
CA GLU A 58 13.29 -4.68 -12.01
C GLU A 58 12.39 -4.26 -10.85
N PHE A 59 11.86 -5.20 -10.08
CA PHE A 59 10.98 -4.93 -8.94
C PHE A 59 10.92 -6.12 -7.98
N ASP A 60 10.49 -5.88 -6.75
CA ASP A 60 9.91 -6.94 -5.93
C ASP A 60 8.38 -6.87 -6.10
N ARG A 61 7.70 -8.02 -6.17
CA ARG A 61 6.24 -8.09 -6.21
C ARG A 61 5.73 -8.71 -4.93
N ILE A 62 4.82 -8.03 -4.25
CA ILE A 62 4.14 -8.50 -3.05
C ILE A 62 2.66 -8.65 -3.38
N VAL A 63 2.09 -9.82 -3.17
CA VAL A 63 0.68 -10.12 -3.39
C VAL A 63 0.05 -10.48 -2.06
N GLY A 64 -1.03 -9.80 -1.70
CA GLY A 64 -1.84 -10.09 -0.53
C GLY A 64 -3.25 -10.55 -0.91
N GLU A 65 -3.81 -11.45 -0.10
CA GLU A 65 -5.19 -11.92 -0.22
C GLU A 65 -5.99 -11.49 1.01
N TRP A 66 -7.13 -10.82 0.81
CA TRP A 66 -7.99 -10.33 1.87
C TRP A 66 -9.09 -11.33 2.23
N ALA A 67 -9.64 -11.21 3.43
CA ALA A 67 -10.61 -12.15 3.99
C ALA A 67 -11.91 -12.31 3.18
N ASP A 68 -12.26 -11.29 2.39
CA ASP A 68 -13.42 -11.28 1.50
C ASP A 68 -13.10 -11.72 0.06
N GLY A 69 -11.89 -12.23 -0.18
CA GLY A 69 -11.45 -12.74 -1.47
C GLY A 69 -10.90 -11.68 -2.43
N ARG A 70 -10.76 -10.43 -1.99
CA ARG A 70 -10.05 -9.39 -2.76
C ARG A 70 -8.55 -9.64 -2.78
N THR A 71 -7.90 -9.14 -3.82
CA THR A 71 -6.44 -9.26 -3.99
C THR A 71 -5.80 -7.88 -4.10
N GLY A 72 -4.68 -7.70 -3.40
CA GLY A 72 -3.83 -6.53 -3.48
C GLY A 72 -2.44 -6.88 -4.01
N THR A 73 -1.90 -6.11 -4.93
CA THR A 73 -0.54 -6.29 -5.45
C THR A 73 0.27 -5.02 -5.29
N ALA A 74 1.45 -5.10 -4.68
CA ALA A 74 2.44 -4.03 -4.67
C ALA A 74 3.60 -4.38 -5.63
N ILE A 75 3.86 -3.49 -6.58
CA ILE A 75 5.00 -3.55 -7.51
C ILE A 75 6.06 -2.56 -7.02
N CYS A 76 7.03 -3.08 -6.30
CA CYS A 76 8.10 -2.35 -5.61
C CYS A 76 9.29 -2.18 -6.57
N LYS A 77 9.21 -1.17 -7.45
CA LYS A 77 10.15 -0.88 -8.54
C LYS A 77 11.52 -0.47 -8.00
N ARG A 78 12.62 -0.81 -8.69
CA ARG A 78 13.94 -0.27 -8.33
C ARG A 78 13.95 1.27 -8.46
N PRO A 79 14.73 2.01 -7.65
CA PRO A 79 14.69 3.48 -7.62
C PRO A 79 15.02 4.17 -8.96
N GLU A 80 15.71 3.48 -9.87
CA GLU A 80 16.02 3.95 -11.22
C GLU A 80 14.77 4.22 -12.07
N ALA A 81 13.63 3.62 -11.72
CA ALA A 81 12.33 3.89 -12.34
C ALA A 81 11.68 5.22 -11.90
N GLY A 82 12.27 5.91 -10.92
CA GLY A 82 11.76 7.18 -10.39
C GLY A 82 10.80 7.04 -9.21
N TYR A 83 10.48 8.18 -8.58
CA TYR A 83 9.63 8.27 -7.39
C TYR A 83 8.20 8.62 -7.76
N ILE A 84 7.57 7.73 -8.54
CA ILE A 84 6.19 7.88 -9.00
C ILE A 84 5.35 6.81 -8.33
N TYR A 85 4.22 7.22 -7.76
CA TYR A 85 3.27 6.32 -7.12
C TYR A 85 1.99 6.25 -7.93
N GLU A 86 1.58 5.03 -8.27
CA GLU A 86 0.45 4.75 -9.13
C GLU A 86 -0.41 3.67 -8.49
N ALA A 87 -1.72 3.71 -8.74
CA ALA A 87 -2.66 2.69 -8.34
C ALA A 87 -3.59 2.36 -9.52
N GLU A 88 -3.81 1.09 -9.76
CA GLU A 88 -4.86 0.59 -10.63
C GLU A 88 -5.84 -0.20 -9.78
N VAL A 89 -7.11 0.18 -9.83
CA VAL A 89 -8.17 -0.47 -9.05
C VAL A 89 -9.25 -1.00 -9.99
N ARG A 90 -9.74 -2.20 -9.70
CA ARG A 90 -10.88 -2.78 -10.40
C ARG A 90 -12.13 -2.63 -9.56
N ILE A 91 -13.17 -2.02 -10.11
CA ILE A 91 -14.46 -1.79 -9.46
C ILE A 91 -15.54 -2.39 -10.35
N GLY A 92 -16.13 -3.51 -9.92
CA GLY A 92 -16.99 -4.31 -10.79
C GLY A 92 -16.23 -4.79 -12.04
N ASP A 93 -16.75 -4.43 -13.21
CA ASP A 93 -16.17 -4.75 -14.52
C ASP A 93 -15.27 -3.61 -15.08
N GLU A 94 -15.11 -2.52 -14.35
CA GLU A 94 -14.31 -1.37 -14.75
C GLU A 94 -12.95 -1.35 -14.07
N ALA A 95 -11.94 -0.84 -14.78
CA ALA A 95 -10.60 -0.57 -14.23
C ALA A 95 -10.35 0.94 -14.24
N MET A 96 -9.81 1.46 -13.15
CA MET A 96 -9.46 2.86 -12.99
C MET A 96 -7.99 3.00 -12.57
N ALA A 97 -7.25 3.83 -13.29
CA ALA A 97 -5.89 4.20 -12.94
C ALA A 97 -5.88 5.55 -12.20
N LEU A 98 -5.12 5.62 -11.12
CA LEU A 98 -4.82 6.81 -10.34
C LEU A 98 -3.30 7.00 -10.30
N ALA A 99 -2.85 8.21 -10.56
CA ALA A 99 -1.47 8.61 -10.31
C ALA A 99 -1.49 9.67 -9.20
N LEU A 100 -0.62 9.53 -8.21
CA LEU A 100 -0.45 10.58 -7.19
C LEU A 100 0.24 11.79 -7.81
N ASP A 101 -0.15 12.98 -7.37
CA ASP A 101 0.48 14.22 -7.83
C ASP A 101 1.96 14.25 -7.39
N PRO A 102 2.91 14.32 -8.33
CA PRO A 102 4.34 14.33 -8.00
C PRO A 102 4.77 15.54 -7.18
N ASP A 103 3.99 16.63 -7.14
CA ASP A 103 4.33 17.80 -6.35
C ASP A 103 4.01 17.64 -4.86
N PHE A 104 3.20 16.65 -4.46
CA PHE A 104 2.81 16.31 -3.07
C PHE A 104 2.26 17.45 -2.19
N LYS A 105 2.15 18.70 -2.68
CA LYS A 105 1.85 19.89 -1.87
C LYS A 105 0.49 19.80 -1.18
N ASP A 106 -0.54 19.43 -1.93
CA ASP A 106 -1.90 19.33 -1.40
C ASP A 106 -2.02 18.14 -0.42
N HIS A 107 -1.27 17.07 -0.67
CA HIS A 107 -1.21 15.90 0.21
C HIS A 107 -0.58 16.23 1.56
N TYR A 108 0.53 16.96 1.56
CA TYR A 108 1.21 17.37 2.79
C TYR A 108 0.36 18.35 3.61
N ALA A 109 -0.30 19.31 2.94
CA ALA A 109 -1.24 20.21 3.62
C ALA A 109 -2.38 19.43 4.31
N ARG A 110 -2.90 18.38 3.67
CA ARG A 110 -3.94 17.53 4.26
C ARG A 110 -3.43 16.73 5.45
N LEU A 111 -2.25 16.11 5.34
CA LEU A 111 -1.59 15.40 6.44
C LEU A 111 -1.43 16.31 7.67
N ILE A 112 -0.92 17.53 7.48
CA ILE A 112 -0.74 18.48 8.58
C ILE A 112 -2.07 18.88 9.21
N ALA A 113 -3.13 19.05 8.41
CA ALA A 113 -4.46 19.35 8.92
C ALA A 113 -5.01 18.18 9.77
N ASP A 114 -4.87 16.95 9.30
CA ASP A 114 -5.33 15.76 10.03
C ASP A 114 -4.51 15.54 11.31
N ALA A 115 -3.19 15.80 11.28
CA ALA A 115 -2.33 15.77 12.46
C ALA A 115 -2.71 16.83 13.50
N ALA A 116 -3.00 18.07 13.08
CA ALA A 116 -3.47 19.12 13.97
C ALA A 116 -4.80 18.72 14.65
N SER A 117 -5.75 18.19 13.87
CA SER A 117 -7.02 17.67 14.39
C SER A 117 -6.82 16.56 15.42
N PHE A 118 -5.88 15.64 15.18
CA PHE A 118 -5.52 14.61 16.15
C PHE A 118 -4.99 15.19 17.47
N PHE A 119 -4.10 16.17 17.41
CA PHE A 119 -3.58 16.80 18.63
C PHE A 119 -4.66 17.56 19.42
N ASP A 120 -5.62 18.17 18.73
CA ASP A 120 -6.72 18.89 19.38
C ASP A 120 -7.78 17.95 19.97
N THR A 121 -8.07 16.83 19.31
CA THR A 121 -9.21 15.95 19.65
C THR A 121 -8.81 14.65 20.34
N GLY A 122 -7.56 14.21 20.19
CA GLY A 122 -7.08 12.89 20.57
C GLY A 122 -7.59 11.74 19.70
N ILE A 123 -8.34 12.02 18.62
CA ILE A 123 -8.91 11.00 17.72
C ILE A 123 -7.96 10.80 16.54
N ALA A 124 -7.36 9.61 16.45
CA ALA A 124 -6.44 9.28 15.38
C ALA A 124 -7.18 9.25 14.02
N PRO A 125 -6.61 9.84 12.95
CA PRO A 125 -7.23 9.84 11.62
C PRO A 125 -7.16 8.48 10.93
N VAL A 126 -6.26 7.61 11.39
CA VAL A 126 -6.10 6.22 10.93
C VAL A 126 -6.28 5.29 12.14
N PRO A 127 -7.14 4.27 12.05
CA PRO A 127 -7.28 3.27 13.12
C PRO A 127 -5.97 2.52 13.38
N VAL A 128 -5.67 2.24 14.65
CA VAL A 128 -4.43 1.54 15.03
C VAL A 128 -4.36 0.14 14.43
N GLU A 129 -5.50 -0.50 14.21
CA GLU A 129 -5.63 -1.82 13.61
C GLU A 129 -5.06 -1.85 12.19
N GLU A 130 -5.25 -0.77 11.43
CA GLU A 130 -4.70 -0.63 10.07
C GLU A 130 -3.18 -0.51 10.11
N THR A 131 -2.63 0.31 11.02
CA THR A 131 -1.18 0.42 11.22
C THR A 131 -0.56 -0.94 11.61
N LEU A 132 -1.18 -1.66 12.53
CA LEU A 132 -0.69 -2.99 12.93
C LEU A 132 -0.78 -4.01 11.79
N ALA A 133 -1.81 -3.93 10.94
CA ALA A 133 -1.95 -4.81 9.79
C ALA A 133 -0.91 -4.52 8.70
N ILE A 134 -0.58 -3.25 8.46
CA ILE A 134 0.51 -2.85 7.55
C ILE A 134 1.85 -3.43 8.04
N VAL A 135 2.17 -3.31 9.32
CA VAL A 135 3.41 -3.86 9.91
C VAL A 135 3.48 -5.38 9.70
N ARG A 136 2.40 -6.11 10.01
CA ARG A 136 2.36 -7.56 9.81
C ARG A 136 2.47 -7.96 8.34
N PHE A 137 1.84 -7.21 7.44
CA PHE A 137 1.96 -7.42 6.00
C PHE A 137 3.41 -7.30 5.51
N LEU A 138 4.13 -6.27 5.97
CA LEU A 138 5.54 -6.06 5.59
C LEU A 138 6.45 -7.15 6.15
N ASP A 139 6.26 -7.56 7.41
CA ASP A 139 6.97 -8.69 8.01
C ASP A 139 6.71 -9.99 7.25
N ALA A 140 5.44 -10.28 6.95
CA ALA A 140 5.04 -11.46 6.21
C ALA A 140 5.60 -11.47 4.78
N ALA A 141 5.66 -10.31 4.13
CA ALA A 141 6.29 -10.16 2.82
C ALA A 141 7.78 -10.48 2.87
N GLU A 142 8.53 -9.94 3.84
CA GLU A 142 9.97 -10.21 3.95
C GLU A 142 10.26 -11.67 4.33
N ILE A 143 9.46 -12.26 5.24
CA ILE A 143 9.53 -13.68 5.57
C ILE A 143 9.25 -14.53 4.33
N SER A 144 8.21 -14.19 3.55
CA SER A 144 7.86 -14.88 2.32
C SER A 144 9.01 -14.85 1.32
N LEU A 145 9.60 -13.66 1.11
CA LEU A 145 10.72 -13.47 0.19
C LEU A 145 11.90 -14.37 0.58
N ASN A 146 12.30 -14.33 1.86
CA ASN A 146 13.41 -15.13 2.38
C ASN A 146 13.14 -16.64 2.35
N ALA A 147 11.86 -17.04 2.33
CA ALA A 147 11.43 -18.43 2.20
C ALA A 147 11.25 -18.89 0.74
N GLY A 148 11.73 -18.13 -0.25
CA GLY A 148 11.58 -18.46 -1.67
C GLY A 148 10.16 -18.24 -2.20
N GLY A 149 9.46 -17.24 -1.66
CA GLY A 149 8.09 -16.89 -2.02
C GLY A 149 7.08 -17.91 -1.51
N ARG A 150 7.23 -18.47 -0.31
CA ARG A 150 6.14 -19.23 0.33
C ARG A 150 5.17 -18.24 0.98
N ALA A 151 3.87 -18.46 0.84
CA ALA A 151 2.90 -17.57 1.48
C ALA A 151 3.08 -17.54 3.01
N GLY A 152 3.10 -16.35 3.59
CA GLY A 152 3.05 -16.08 5.03
C GLY A 152 1.65 -15.63 5.45
N VAL A 153 1.38 -15.67 6.76
CA VAL A 153 0.15 -15.14 7.36
C VAL A 153 0.41 -13.68 7.73
N ALA A 154 -0.53 -12.79 7.38
CA ALA A 154 -0.51 -11.36 7.72
C ALA A 154 -1.40 -11.03 8.93
#